data_AF-A0AAE1F0N5-F1
#
_entry.id   AF-A0AAE1F0N5-F1
#
_cell.length_a   1.000
_cell.length_b   1.000
_cell.length_c   1.000
_cell.angle_alpha   90.00
_cell.angle_beta   90.00
_cell.angle_gamma   90.00
#
_symmetry.space_group_name_H-M   'P 1'
#
loop_
_entity.id
_entity.type
_entity.pdbx_description
1 polymer ?
#
loop_
_entity_poly.entity_id
_entity_poly.type
_entity_poly.pdbx_seq_one_letter_code
_entity_poly.pdbx_strand_id
1 'polypeptide(L)'
;MGKDNMLTVLNAGRKYLGVESLSGKVFLTSGLGGMSGAQAKAAIICGCIGVIAEVSEEALKKRHQQGWLQEYTPDLDVLIARIREARAKKEVTSIGYLGNVVNVWERLVEEYESTGDLLVDLASDQTSCHNPYKGGYIPVSLSYAQSQKLLAQDPAKLKPLVEESLRRQVLAINRLANAGLYFWDYGNAFLLEARRAGADVSGKQVAEGADTTFRYPSYVQDIMGDIFSLGFGPFRWVCTSGDPEDLQKTDLIAAEVLESICQEGIPERIRQQYTDNLRWIQQAGKHNMVVGSQARILYSDQEGRVRLALAFNQAVRTSHLKGPVVISRDHHDVSGTDSPYRETSNVYDGSAFTADMAVQNFVGDAFRGATWVAIHNGGGVGWGEVMNGGFGLVMDGTEDAAYRASLLLNWDVANGVARRAWSGNDNAEATITRSMTQDQRLKVTLPHHADQTLISRALDSA
;
A
#
# COMPACT_ATOMS: atom_id res chain seq x y z
N MET A 1 -6.11 2.39 -7.44
CA MET A 1 -5.84 1.04 -6.87
C MET A 1 -4.46 0.50 -7.26
N GLY A 2 -4.01 0.57 -8.53
CA GLY A 2 -2.69 0.02 -8.92
C GLY A 2 -1.44 0.78 -8.47
N LYS A 3 -1.58 2.02 -7.97
CA LYS A 3 -0.45 2.89 -7.64
C LYS A 3 0.36 2.39 -6.44
N ASP A 4 -0.31 2.03 -5.34
CA ASP A 4 0.36 1.63 -4.09
C ASP A 4 1.17 0.34 -4.33
N ASN A 5 0.59 -0.61 -5.07
CA ASN A 5 1.26 -1.82 -5.55
C ASN A 5 2.51 -1.51 -6.38
N MET A 6 2.41 -0.60 -7.33
CA MET A 6 3.51 -0.21 -8.20
C MET A 6 4.66 0.44 -7.41
N LEU A 7 4.35 1.41 -6.54
CA LEU A 7 5.35 2.05 -5.69
C LEU A 7 6.02 1.05 -4.73
N THR A 8 5.24 0.14 -4.14
CA THR A 8 5.77 -0.87 -3.23
C THR A 8 6.77 -1.77 -3.93
N VAL A 9 6.40 -2.31 -5.10
CA VAL A 9 7.25 -3.25 -5.85
C VAL A 9 8.53 -2.56 -6.37
N LEU A 10 8.43 -1.33 -6.88
CA LEU A 10 9.62 -0.57 -7.30
C LEU A 10 10.59 -0.30 -6.14
N ASN A 11 10.08 0.17 -5.01
CA ASN A 11 10.92 0.45 -3.85
C ASN A 11 11.49 -0.83 -3.24
N ALA A 12 10.74 -1.95 -3.25
CA ALA A 12 11.27 -3.25 -2.87
C ALA A 12 12.43 -3.69 -3.78
N GLY A 13 12.30 -3.49 -5.09
CA GLY A 13 13.36 -3.75 -6.07
C GLY A 13 14.64 -2.97 -5.78
N ARG A 14 14.52 -1.66 -5.56
CA ARG A 14 15.67 -0.81 -5.24
C ARG A 14 16.31 -1.19 -3.89
N LYS A 15 15.50 -1.37 -2.85
CA LYS A 15 15.98 -1.56 -1.48
C LYS A 15 16.56 -2.96 -1.23
N TYR A 16 15.90 -4.01 -1.71
CA TYR A 16 16.25 -5.39 -1.34
C TYR A 16 16.94 -6.17 -2.45
N LEU A 17 16.68 -5.83 -3.72
CA LEU A 17 17.40 -6.44 -4.84
C LEU A 17 18.56 -5.56 -5.36
N GLY A 18 18.62 -4.28 -4.97
CA GLY A 18 19.64 -3.35 -5.43
C GLY A 18 19.54 -3.03 -6.92
N VAL A 19 18.33 -3.08 -7.51
CA VAL A 19 18.12 -2.87 -8.95
C VAL A 19 17.19 -1.69 -9.23
N GLU A 20 17.54 -0.90 -10.25
CA GLU A 20 16.68 0.16 -10.80
C GLU A 20 15.62 -0.38 -11.77
N SER A 21 15.86 -1.55 -12.37
CA SER A 21 14.95 -2.22 -13.30
C SER A 21 14.63 -3.62 -12.82
N LEU A 22 13.33 -3.95 -12.81
CA LEU A 22 12.84 -5.27 -12.42
C LEU A 22 12.69 -6.24 -13.62
N SER A 23 13.31 -5.91 -14.77
CA SER A 23 13.29 -6.77 -15.96
C SER A 23 13.90 -8.15 -15.66
N GLY A 24 13.11 -9.20 -15.89
CA GLY A 24 13.48 -10.58 -15.57
C GLY A 24 13.37 -10.96 -14.10
N LYS A 25 12.93 -10.04 -13.22
CA LYS A 25 12.61 -10.32 -11.82
C LYS A 25 11.19 -10.85 -11.69
N VAL A 26 10.99 -11.80 -10.79
CA VAL A 26 9.69 -12.43 -10.54
C VAL A 26 9.11 -11.94 -9.22
N PHE A 27 7.88 -11.44 -9.28
CA PHE A 27 7.08 -11.03 -8.14
C PHE A 27 5.88 -11.99 -7.96
N LEU A 28 5.89 -12.75 -6.87
CA LEU A 28 4.78 -13.66 -6.49
C LEU A 28 3.83 -12.99 -5.50
N THR A 29 2.53 -13.12 -5.73
CA THR A 29 1.50 -12.68 -4.79
C THR A 29 0.19 -13.47 -4.97
N SER A 30 -0.84 -13.09 -4.23
CA SER A 30 -2.13 -13.75 -4.15
C SER A 30 -3.30 -12.75 -4.17
N GLY A 31 -4.43 -13.24 -4.67
CA GLY A 31 -5.71 -12.52 -4.73
C GLY A 31 -5.85 -11.63 -5.97
N LEU A 32 -6.97 -11.77 -6.67
CA LEU A 32 -7.41 -10.94 -7.79
C LEU A 32 -8.76 -10.25 -7.54
N GLY A 33 -9.14 -10.11 -6.27
CA GLY A 33 -10.29 -9.35 -5.78
C GLY A 33 -10.21 -7.85 -6.05
N GLY A 34 -11.04 -7.05 -5.38
CA GLY A 34 -11.22 -5.61 -5.65
C GLY A 34 -9.91 -4.82 -5.72
N MET A 35 -9.15 -4.80 -4.62
CA MET A 35 -7.86 -4.11 -4.51
C MET A 35 -6.69 -4.94 -5.05
N SER A 36 -6.64 -6.23 -4.68
CA SER A 36 -5.53 -7.12 -5.00
C SER A 36 -5.42 -7.45 -6.50
N GLY A 37 -6.51 -7.33 -7.26
CA GLY A 37 -6.49 -7.44 -8.72
C GLY A 37 -5.56 -6.43 -9.41
N ALA A 38 -5.26 -5.31 -8.77
CA ALA A 38 -4.37 -4.30 -9.32
C ALA A 38 -2.88 -4.71 -9.30
N GLN A 39 -2.51 -5.76 -8.54
CA GLN A 39 -1.14 -6.28 -8.48
C GLN A 39 -0.65 -6.81 -9.83
N ALA A 40 -1.53 -7.46 -10.60
CA ALA A 40 -1.21 -7.95 -11.95
C ALA A 40 -0.78 -6.80 -12.87
N LYS A 41 -1.51 -5.68 -12.86
CA LYS A 41 -1.16 -4.49 -13.63
C LYS A 41 0.09 -3.79 -13.08
N ALA A 42 0.23 -3.74 -11.75
CA ALA A 42 1.40 -3.14 -11.12
C ALA A 42 2.70 -3.84 -11.56
N ALA A 43 2.72 -5.18 -11.62
CA ALA A 43 3.87 -5.94 -12.12
C ALA A 43 4.28 -5.51 -13.54
N ILE A 44 3.30 -5.34 -14.44
CA ILE A 44 3.54 -4.84 -15.81
C ILE A 44 4.11 -3.43 -15.83
N ILE A 45 3.55 -2.52 -15.02
CA ILE A 45 4.00 -1.12 -14.97
C ILE A 45 5.43 -1.04 -14.38
N CYS A 46 5.74 -1.90 -13.41
CA CYS A 46 7.07 -2.05 -12.84
C CYS A 46 8.08 -2.69 -13.80
N GLY A 47 7.60 -3.37 -14.86
CA GLY A 47 8.45 -4.07 -15.82
C GLY A 47 8.97 -5.41 -15.31
N CYS A 48 8.23 -6.10 -14.44
CA CYS A 48 8.58 -7.40 -13.90
C CYS A 48 7.63 -8.51 -14.35
N ILE A 49 7.94 -9.74 -13.97
CA ILE A 49 7.09 -10.91 -14.17
C ILE A 49 6.21 -11.06 -12.93
N GLY A 50 4.91 -10.78 -13.05
CA GLY A 50 3.96 -10.97 -11.95
C GLY A 50 3.36 -12.38 -11.96
N VAL A 51 3.39 -13.08 -10.84
CA VAL A 51 2.68 -14.35 -10.64
C VAL A 51 1.62 -14.14 -9.57
N ILE A 52 0.34 -14.33 -9.91
CA ILE A 52 -0.77 -14.04 -9.01
C ILE A 52 -1.69 -15.26 -8.90
N ALA A 53 -1.71 -15.88 -7.73
CA ALA A 53 -2.62 -16.99 -7.45
C ALA A 53 -4.00 -16.48 -7.03
N GLU A 54 -5.05 -17.07 -7.61
CA GLU A 54 -6.44 -16.79 -7.26
C GLU A 54 -7.27 -18.08 -7.36
N VAL A 55 -8.07 -18.33 -6.33
CA VAL A 55 -8.93 -19.51 -6.22
C VAL A 55 -10.30 -19.31 -6.88
N SER A 56 -10.76 -18.06 -6.98
CA SER A 56 -12.00 -17.68 -7.64
C SER A 56 -11.77 -17.50 -9.15
N GLU A 57 -12.28 -18.45 -9.93
CA GLU A 57 -12.25 -18.39 -11.39
C GLU A 57 -12.92 -17.12 -11.94
N GLU A 58 -14.00 -16.67 -11.30
CA GLU A 58 -14.70 -15.44 -11.68
C GLU A 58 -13.80 -14.21 -11.54
N ALA A 59 -13.13 -14.06 -10.38
CA ALA A 59 -12.24 -12.94 -10.13
C ALA A 59 -11.07 -12.94 -11.12
N LEU A 60 -10.45 -14.10 -11.33
CA LEU A 60 -9.33 -14.26 -12.26
C LEU A 60 -9.74 -13.90 -13.69
N LYS A 61 -10.84 -14.48 -14.19
CA LYS A 61 -11.34 -14.23 -15.56
C LYS A 61 -11.73 -12.78 -15.74
N LYS A 62 -12.34 -12.15 -14.74
CA LYS A 62 -12.67 -10.72 -14.77
C LYS A 62 -11.42 -9.86 -14.94
N ARG A 63 -10.32 -10.13 -14.23
CA ARG A 63 -9.07 -9.36 -14.38
C ARG A 63 -8.39 -9.60 -15.73
N HIS A 64 -8.50 -10.81 -16.26
CA HIS A 64 -8.03 -11.11 -17.61
C HIS A 64 -8.83 -10.36 -18.68
N GLN A 65 -10.16 -10.38 -18.61
CA GLN A 65 -11.04 -9.66 -19.54
C GLN A 65 -10.83 -8.13 -19.49
N GLN A 66 -10.48 -7.59 -18.32
CA GLN A 66 -10.10 -6.18 -18.16
C GLN A 66 -8.72 -5.84 -18.74
N GLY A 67 -7.94 -6.82 -19.19
CA GLY A 67 -6.56 -6.64 -19.64
C GLY A 67 -5.58 -6.28 -18.51
N TRP A 68 -5.95 -6.57 -17.26
CA TRP A 68 -5.08 -6.38 -16.09
C TRP A 68 -4.14 -7.57 -15.94
N LEU A 69 -4.66 -8.79 -16.17
CA LEU A 69 -3.93 -10.05 -16.18
C LEU A 69 -3.70 -10.52 -17.62
N GLN A 70 -2.47 -10.85 -18.02
CA GLN A 70 -2.15 -11.16 -19.43
C GLN A 70 -2.46 -12.61 -19.80
N GLU A 71 -2.13 -13.55 -18.92
CA GLU A 71 -2.31 -14.98 -19.16
C GLU A 71 -2.65 -15.69 -17.85
N TYR A 72 -3.19 -16.91 -17.93
CA TYR A 72 -3.46 -17.72 -16.75
C TYR A 72 -3.46 -19.21 -17.05
N THR A 73 -3.18 -20.02 -16.02
CA THR A 73 -3.18 -21.48 -16.08
C THR A 73 -3.70 -22.08 -14.77
N PRO A 74 -4.46 -23.20 -14.79
CA PRO A 74 -4.76 -23.98 -13.59
C PRO A 74 -3.68 -25.02 -13.25
N ASP A 75 -2.70 -25.23 -14.14
CA ASP A 75 -1.68 -26.27 -14.04
C ASP A 75 -0.37 -25.70 -13.49
N LEU A 76 0.14 -26.31 -12.42
CA LEU A 76 1.38 -25.89 -11.75
C LEU A 76 2.63 -26.16 -12.59
N ASP A 77 2.69 -27.28 -13.30
CA ASP A 77 3.85 -27.61 -14.14
C ASP A 77 3.97 -26.59 -15.28
N VAL A 78 2.82 -26.22 -15.88
CA VAL A 78 2.74 -25.16 -16.88
C VAL A 78 3.15 -23.81 -16.29
N LEU A 79 2.69 -23.48 -15.06
CA LEU A 79 3.06 -22.24 -14.38
C LEU A 79 4.58 -22.14 -14.18
N ILE A 80 5.20 -23.19 -13.63
CA ILE A 80 6.64 -23.21 -13.36
C ILE A 80 7.45 -23.11 -14.65
N ALA A 81 7.06 -23.84 -15.70
CA ALA A 81 7.70 -23.75 -17.01
C ALA A 81 7.60 -22.32 -17.58
N ARG A 82 6.43 -21.69 -17.46
CA ARG A 82 6.20 -20.32 -17.93
C ARG A 82 7.03 -19.28 -17.17
N ILE A 83 7.18 -19.44 -15.85
CA ILE A 83 8.05 -18.56 -15.04
C ILE A 83 9.50 -18.63 -15.56
N ARG A 84 10.03 -19.83 -15.79
CA ARG A 84 11.39 -20.02 -16.33
C ARG A 84 11.57 -19.37 -17.69
N GLU A 85 10.61 -19.58 -18.59
CA GLU A 85 10.63 -18.98 -19.93
C GLU A 85 10.60 -17.45 -19.88
N ALA A 86 9.67 -16.88 -19.11
CA ALA A 86 9.53 -15.43 -18.97
C ALA A 86 10.80 -14.80 -18.38
N ARG A 87 11.43 -15.44 -17.38
CA ARG A 87 12.72 -15.01 -16.81
C ARG A 87 13.83 -15.02 -17.86
N ALA A 88 13.98 -16.12 -18.60
CA ALA A 88 15.02 -16.27 -19.60
C ALA A 88 14.95 -15.19 -20.69
N LYS A 89 13.73 -14.83 -21.10
CA LYS A 89 13.48 -13.80 -22.10
C LYS A 89 13.34 -12.39 -21.54
N LYS A 90 13.38 -12.24 -20.20
CA LYS A 90 13.11 -11.00 -19.47
C LYS A 90 11.80 -10.33 -19.90
N GLU A 91 10.78 -11.15 -20.13
CA GLU A 91 9.46 -10.71 -20.55
C GLU A 91 8.78 -9.90 -19.45
N VAL A 92 7.97 -8.91 -19.83
CA VAL A 92 7.08 -8.18 -18.93
C VAL A 92 5.68 -8.78 -19.10
N THR A 93 5.26 -9.62 -18.15
CA THR A 93 3.97 -10.34 -18.19
C THR A 93 3.37 -10.46 -16.78
N SER A 94 2.07 -10.71 -16.70
CA SER A 94 1.43 -11.17 -15.48
C SER A 94 0.64 -12.47 -15.73
N ILE A 95 0.95 -13.47 -14.92
CA ILE A 95 0.54 -14.86 -15.04
C ILE A 95 -0.37 -15.18 -13.85
N GLY A 96 -1.62 -15.52 -14.15
CA GLY A 96 -2.57 -15.97 -13.14
C GLY A 96 -2.45 -17.47 -12.91
N TYR A 97 -2.40 -17.88 -11.65
CA TYR A 97 -2.60 -19.27 -11.30
C TYR A 97 -4.03 -19.46 -10.76
N LEU A 98 -4.84 -20.25 -11.47
CA LEU A 98 -6.18 -20.61 -11.02
C LEU A 98 -6.09 -21.74 -9.99
N GLY A 99 -5.89 -21.37 -8.73
CA GLY A 99 -5.70 -22.31 -7.64
C GLY A 99 -5.23 -21.62 -6.37
N ASN A 100 -4.92 -22.42 -5.35
CA ASN A 100 -4.53 -21.90 -4.05
C ASN A 100 -3.06 -21.44 -4.06
N VAL A 101 -2.76 -20.26 -3.52
CA VAL A 101 -1.39 -19.74 -3.42
C VAL A 101 -0.47 -20.67 -2.64
N VAL A 102 -0.98 -21.41 -1.66
CA VAL A 102 -0.18 -22.37 -0.88
C VAL A 102 0.39 -23.46 -1.76
N ASN A 103 -0.35 -23.93 -2.77
CA ASN A 103 0.18 -24.91 -3.73
C ASN A 103 1.35 -24.34 -4.55
N VAL A 104 1.29 -23.06 -4.91
CA VAL A 104 2.39 -22.38 -5.61
C VAL A 104 3.60 -22.27 -4.70
N TRP A 105 3.40 -21.87 -3.45
CA TRP A 105 4.46 -21.78 -2.44
C TRP A 105 5.16 -23.11 -2.20
N GLU A 106 4.39 -24.18 -1.96
CA GLU A 106 4.93 -25.52 -1.74
C GLU A 106 5.63 -26.04 -2.99
N ARG A 107 5.07 -25.84 -4.18
CA ARG A 107 5.72 -26.23 -5.42
C ARG A 107 7.04 -25.49 -5.65
N LEU A 108 7.12 -24.21 -5.30
CA LEU A 108 8.38 -23.45 -5.41
C LEU A 108 9.45 -23.98 -4.44
N VAL A 109 9.06 -24.45 -3.25
CA VAL A 109 9.98 -25.15 -2.35
C VAL A 109 10.48 -26.44 -2.99
N GLU A 110 9.61 -27.26 -3.56
CA GLU A 110 9.99 -28.50 -4.26
C GLU A 110 10.96 -28.23 -5.41
N GLU A 111 10.71 -27.21 -6.24
CA GLU A 111 11.61 -26.82 -7.34
C GLU A 111 12.97 -26.35 -6.80
N TYR A 112 12.98 -25.56 -5.73
CA TYR A 112 14.23 -25.10 -5.09
C TYR A 112 15.03 -26.26 -4.49
N GLU A 113 14.38 -27.17 -3.77
CA GLU A 113 15.06 -28.31 -3.13
C GLU A 113 15.58 -29.33 -4.16
N SER A 114 14.86 -29.53 -5.27
CA SER A 114 15.24 -30.49 -6.31
C SER A 114 16.27 -29.94 -7.30
N THR A 115 16.23 -28.65 -7.62
CA THR A 115 17.06 -28.05 -8.68
C THR A 115 18.05 -26.98 -8.20
N GLY A 116 17.86 -26.44 -7.00
CA GLY A 116 18.58 -25.26 -6.50
C GLY A 116 18.13 -23.93 -7.11
N ASP A 117 17.16 -23.93 -8.04
CA ASP A 117 16.69 -22.73 -8.73
C ASP A 117 15.69 -21.94 -7.87
N LEU A 118 16.10 -20.77 -7.41
CA LEU A 118 15.20 -19.82 -6.76
C LEU A 118 14.45 -19.02 -7.84
N LEU A 119 13.22 -19.46 -8.11
CA LEU A 119 12.39 -18.95 -9.20
C LEU A 119 11.74 -17.59 -8.92
N VAL A 120 11.65 -17.18 -7.65
CA VAL A 120 10.96 -15.96 -7.21
C VAL A 120 11.93 -15.05 -6.45
N ASP A 121 12.00 -13.78 -6.83
CA ASP A 121 12.87 -12.79 -6.20
C ASP A 121 12.13 -12.02 -5.08
N LEU A 122 10.91 -11.58 -5.37
CA LEU A 122 10.06 -10.76 -4.50
C LEU A 122 8.73 -11.47 -4.27
N ALA A 123 8.18 -11.40 -3.06
CA ALA A 123 6.86 -11.94 -2.80
C ALA A 123 6.06 -11.21 -1.72
N SER A 124 4.74 -11.32 -1.82
CA SER A 124 3.80 -10.83 -0.82
C SER A 124 2.52 -11.67 -0.80
N ASP A 125 1.53 -11.24 -0.02
CA ASP A 125 0.19 -11.82 0.03
C ASP A 125 -0.85 -10.70 0.15
N GLN A 126 -1.92 -10.77 -0.64
CA GLN A 126 -3.03 -9.84 -0.55
C GLN A 126 -4.39 -10.55 -0.55
N THR A 127 -4.43 -11.78 0.00
CA THR A 127 -5.68 -12.42 0.40
C THR A 127 -6.42 -11.57 1.44
N SER A 128 -7.69 -11.84 1.71
CA SER A 128 -8.45 -11.07 2.71
C SER A 128 -8.28 -11.69 4.10
N CYS A 129 -7.06 -11.67 4.64
CA CYS A 129 -6.77 -12.16 5.99
C CYS A 129 -7.33 -11.27 7.11
N HIS A 130 -7.93 -10.11 6.81
CA HIS A 130 -8.67 -9.30 7.78
C HIS A 130 -10.03 -9.93 8.17
N ASN A 131 -10.49 -10.95 7.42
CA ASN A 131 -11.70 -11.71 7.70
C ASN A 131 -11.57 -13.19 7.27
N PRO A 132 -10.54 -13.90 7.74
CA PRO A 132 -10.07 -15.15 7.13
C PRO A 132 -11.11 -16.27 7.26
N TYR A 133 -11.87 -16.30 8.36
CA TYR A 133 -12.89 -17.31 8.64
C TYR A 133 -14.25 -17.04 7.99
N LYS A 134 -14.41 -15.91 7.28
CA LYS A 134 -15.67 -15.51 6.60
C LYS A 134 -15.53 -15.52 5.07
N GLY A 135 -14.66 -16.38 4.55
CA GLY A 135 -14.40 -16.52 3.12
C GLY A 135 -13.32 -15.58 2.58
N GLY A 136 -12.64 -14.81 3.44
CA GLY A 136 -11.52 -13.97 3.04
C GLY A 136 -10.23 -14.74 2.71
N TYR A 137 -10.07 -15.91 3.32
CA TYR A 137 -8.96 -16.83 3.05
C TYR A 137 -9.52 -18.24 2.83
N ILE A 138 -9.13 -18.88 1.72
CA ILE A 138 -9.61 -20.21 1.34
C ILE A 138 -8.52 -21.23 1.68
N PRO A 139 -8.80 -22.25 2.53
CA PRO A 139 -7.79 -23.22 2.91
C PRO A 139 -7.39 -24.11 1.75
N VAL A 140 -6.10 -24.44 1.65
CA VAL A 140 -5.52 -25.26 0.57
C VAL A 140 -6.13 -26.66 0.46
N SER A 141 -6.66 -27.21 1.56
CA SER A 141 -7.28 -28.53 1.60
C SER A 141 -8.66 -28.59 0.93
N LEU A 142 -9.24 -27.45 0.54
CA LEU A 142 -10.56 -27.37 -0.08
C LEU A 142 -10.50 -26.65 -1.42
N SER A 143 -11.36 -27.07 -2.36
CA SER A 143 -11.66 -26.25 -3.53
C SER A 143 -12.46 -25.01 -3.13
N TYR A 144 -12.47 -24.00 -4.00
CA TYR A 144 -13.27 -22.79 -3.79
C TYR A 144 -14.75 -23.11 -3.53
N ALA A 145 -15.36 -23.98 -4.36
CA ALA A 145 -16.75 -24.40 -4.20
C ALA A 145 -17.01 -25.16 -2.89
N GLN A 146 -16.08 -26.03 -2.48
CA GLN A 146 -16.18 -26.74 -1.19
C GLN A 146 -16.10 -25.78 -0.01
N SER A 147 -15.20 -24.80 -0.06
CA SER A 147 -15.06 -23.77 0.97
C SER A 147 -16.32 -22.91 1.10
N GLN A 148 -16.89 -22.45 -0.02
CA GLN A 148 -18.15 -21.69 -0.02
C GLN A 148 -19.32 -22.52 0.56
N LYS A 149 -19.42 -23.79 0.20
CA LYS A 149 -20.43 -24.70 0.76
C LYS A 149 -20.25 -24.88 2.27
N LEU A 150 -19.01 -25.08 2.73
CA LEU A 150 -18.71 -25.24 4.15
C LEU A 150 -19.00 -23.95 4.94
N LEU A 151 -18.69 -22.78 4.38
CA LEU A 151 -18.98 -21.48 4.98
C LEU A 151 -20.49 -21.27 5.22
N ALA A 152 -21.32 -21.73 4.29
CA ALA A 152 -22.78 -21.62 4.41
C ALA A 152 -23.38 -22.65 5.38
N GLN A 153 -22.79 -23.84 5.49
CA GLN A 153 -23.37 -24.97 6.22
C GLN A 153 -22.84 -25.10 7.65
N ASP A 154 -21.52 -24.96 7.84
CA ASP A 154 -20.84 -25.20 9.11
C ASP A 154 -19.55 -24.36 9.20
N PRO A 155 -19.67 -23.03 9.38
CA PRO A 155 -18.52 -22.13 9.38
C PRO A 155 -17.52 -22.40 10.52
N ALA A 156 -17.94 -23.10 11.58
CA ALA A 156 -17.05 -23.47 12.69
C ALA A 156 -15.94 -24.45 12.25
N LYS A 157 -16.23 -25.33 11.27
CA LYS A 157 -15.24 -26.27 10.71
C LYS A 157 -14.21 -25.61 9.80
N LEU A 158 -14.44 -24.38 9.33
CA LEU A 158 -13.52 -23.67 8.44
C LEU A 158 -12.27 -23.19 9.18
N LYS A 159 -12.42 -22.74 10.43
CA LYS A 159 -11.33 -22.19 11.23
C LYS A 159 -10.08 -23.10 11.30
N PRO A 160 -10.17 -24.36 11.75
CA PRO A 160 -8.98 -25.21 11.85
C PRO A 160 -8.32 -25.49 10.49
N LEU A 161 -9.10 -25.53 9.39
CA LEU A 161 -8.57 -25.72 8.04
C LEU A 161 -7.82 -24.48 7.55
N VAL A 162 -8.37 -23.28 7.83
CA VAL A 162 -7.73 -22.00 7.52
C VAL A 162 -6.42 -21.86 8.29
N GLU A 163 -6.43 -22.13 9.60
CA GLU A 163 -5.24 -22.06 10.44
C GLU A 163 -4.14 -23.02 9.95
N GLU A 164 -4.50 -24.24 9.55
CA GLU A 164 -3.55 -25.19 8.98
C GLU A 164 -2.95 -24.71 7.65
N SER A 165 -3.78 -24.14 6.79
CA SER A 165 -3.33 -23.56 5.52
C SER A 165 -2.38 -22.37 5.73
N LEU A 166 -2.64 -21.51 6.72
CA LEU A 166 -1.76 -20.40 7.08
C LEU A 166 -0.40 -20.90 7.58
N ARG A 167 -0.39 -21.94 8.45
CA ARG A 167 0.85 -22.57 8.92
C ARG A 167 1.69 -23.11 7.77
N ARG A 168 1.07 -23.82 6.82
CA ARG A 168 1.73 -24.35 5.62
C ARG A 168 2.28 -23.24 4.72
N GLN A 169 1.50 -22.18 4.49
CA GLN A 169 1.94 -21.03 3.69
C GLN A 169 3.19 -20.39 4.29
N VAL A 170 3.17 -20.08 5.59
CA VAL A 170 4.31 -19.48 6.29
C VAL A 170 5.51 -20.40 6.29
N LEU A 171 5.32 -21.71 6.48
CA LEU A 171 6.42 -22.67 6.43
C LEU A 171 7.17 -22.61 5.09
N ALA A 172 6.43 -22.60 3.97
CA ALA A 172 7.03 -22.50 2.64
C ALA A 172 7.72 -21.14 2.41
N ILE A 173 7.08 -20.03 2.82
CA ILE A 173 7.67 -18.69 2.79
C ILE A 173 8.99 -18.66 3.59
N ASN A 174 9.01 -19.23 4.79
CA ASN A 174 10.20 -19.33 5.63
C ASN A 174 11.34 -20.08 4.93
N ARG A 175 11.03 -21.17 4.22
CA ARG A 175 12.05 -21.93 3.47
C ARG A 175 12.67 -21.09 2.36
N LEU A 176 11.86 -20.49 1.50
CA LEU A 176 12.35 -19.71 0.36
C LEU A 176 13.01 -18.40 0.79
N ALA A 177 12.52 -17.75 1.84
CA ALA A 177 13.14 -16.55 2.37
C ALA A 177 14.55 -16.81 2.91
N ASN A 178 14.78 -17.95 3.56
CA ASN A 178 16.13 -18.36 3.97
C ASN A 178 17.05 -18.65 2.78
N ALA A 179 16.49 -18.94 1.60
CA ALA A 179 17.22 -19.13 0.35
C ALA A 179 17.50 -17.81 -0.40
N GLY A 180 16.99 -16.67 0.08
CA GLY A 180 17.25 -15.35 -0.51
C GLY A 180 16.03 -14.67 -1.16
N LEU A 181 14.84 -15.27 -1.09
CA LEU A 181 13.60 -14.57 -1.47
C LEU A 181 13.29 -13.46 -0.46
N TYR A 182 12.85 -12.31 -0.96
CA TYR A 182 12.36 -11.25 -0.08
C TYR A 182 10.82 -11.27 0.00
N PHE A 183 10.28 -11.49 1.20
CA PHE A 183 8.85 -11.48 1.49
C PHE A 183 8.47 -10.30 2.39
N TRP A 184 7.32 -9.69 2.13
CA TRP A 184 6.72 -8.67 3.02
C TRP A 184 5.20 -8.87 3.15
N ASP A 185 4.64 -8.42 4.28
CA ASP A 185 3.18 -8.39 4.50
C ASP A 185 2.56 -7.16 3.80
N TYR A 186 1.47 -7.35 3.03
CA TYR A 186 0.81 -6.27 2.30
C TYR A 186 -0.25 -5.52 3.11
N GLY A 187 -0.25 -5.68 4.44
CA GLY A 187 -1.18 -5.00 5.33
C GLY A 187 -2.60 -5.54 5.24
N ASN A 188 -2.73 -6.85 5.02
CA ASN A 188 -3.98 -7.60 4.96
C ASN A 188 -4.24 -8.46 6.20
N ALA A 189 -3.43 -8.29 7.25
CA ALA A 189 -3.41 -9.08 8.49
C ALA A 189 -2.93 -10.54 8.31
N PHE A 190 -2.23 -10.87 7.22
CA PHE A 190 -1.72 -12.23 6.99
C PHE A 190 -0.81 -12.70 8.11
N LEU A 191 0.24 -11.94 8.45
CA LEU A 191 1.17 -12.37 9.52
C LEU A 191 0.51 -12.39 10.90
N LEU A 192 -0.42 -11.47 11.16
CA LEU A 192 -1.18 -11.43 12.41
C LEU A 192 -2.04 -12.70 12.58
N GLU A 193 -2.83 -13.05 11.57
CA GLU A 193 -3.67 -14.25 11.61
C GLU A 193 -2.82 -15.53 11.56
N ALA A 194 -1.69 -15.52 10.85
CA ALA A 194 -0.76 -16.66 10.87
C ALA A 194 -0.16 -16.85 12.27
N ARG A 195 0.20 -15.79 12.99
CA ARG A 195 0.62 -15.88 14.40
C ARG A 195 -0.48 -16.46 15.28
N ARG A 196 -1.72 -15.97 15.12
CA ARG A 196 -2.91 -16.49 15.84
C ARG A 196 -3.14 -17.97 15.55
N ALA A 197 -2.82 -18.42 14.34
CA ALA A 197 -2.84 -19.82 13.92
C ALA A 197 -1.61 -20.63 14.40
N GLY A 198 -0.65 -20.03 15.11
CA GLY A 198 0.55 -20.71 15.60
C GLY A 198 1.63 -20.96 14.52
N ALA A 199 1.62 -20.19 13.44
CA ALA A 199 2.70 -20.23 12.44
C ALA A 199 3.97 -19.55 12.94
N ASP A 200 5.14 -20.00 12.46
CA ASP A 200 6.45 -19.42 12.79
C ASP A 200 6.70 -18.10 12.06
N VAL A 201 6.08 -17.02 12.57
CA VAL A 201 6.20 -15.65 12.05
C VAL A 201 6.95 -14.73 13.01
N SER A 202 7.56 -15.27 14.07
CA SER A 202 8.29 -14.49 15.08
C SER A 202 9.69 -14.12 14.57
N GLY A 203 10.11 -12.88 14.80
CA GLY A 203 11.47 -12.44 14.48
C GLY A 203 12.53 -13.11 15.39
N LYS A 204 13.80 -13.09 14.97
CA LYS A 204 14.93 -13.63 15.77
C LYS A 204 15.21 -12.83 17.06
N GLN A 205 14.60 -11.66 17.21
CA GLN A 205 14.66 -10.81 18.40
C GLN A 205 13.25 -10.33 18.73
N VAL A 206 12.48 -11.15 19.46
CA VAL A 206 11.29 -10.64 20.14
C VAL A 206 11.77 -10.20 21.51
N ALA A 207 11.95 -8.89 21.70
CA ALA A 207 12.02 -8.35 23.05
C ALA A 207 10.67 -8.65 23.73
N GLU A 208 10.68 -9.08 24.99
CA GLU A 208 9.45 -9.24 25.77
C GLU A 208 8.63 -7.93 25.70
N GLY A 209 7.41 -8.01 25.16
CA GLY A 209 6.53 -6.84 24.96
C GLY A 209 6.44 -6.29 23.52
N ALA A 210 7.21 -6.80 22.56
CA ALA A 210 7.14 -6.37 21.15
C ALA A 210 6.05 -7.13 20.36
N ASP A 211 4.78 -6.94 20.73
CA ASP A 211 3.64 -7.68 20.16
C ASP A 211 3.34 -7.36 18.67
N THR A 212 4.06 -6.41 18.05
CA THR A 212 3.93 -6.06 16.62
C THR A 212 5.09 -6.53 15.75
N THR A 213 6.13 -7.15 16.32
CA THR A 213 7.32 -7.54 15.56
C THR A 213 7.16 -8.91 14.92
N PHE A 214 7.21 -8.96 13.59
CA PHE A 214 7.22 -10.20 12.82
C PHE A 214 8.59 -10.45 12.18
N ARG A 215 8.82 -11.69 11.75
CA ARG A 215 9.98 -12.09 10.95
C ARG A 215 10.09 -11.30 9.65
N TYR A 216 8.95 -10.99 9.06
CA TYR A 216 8.83 -10.22 7.84
C TYR A 216 8.18 -8.88 8.14
N PRO A 217 8.76 -7.78 7.66
CA PRO A 217 8.16 -6.48 7.86
C PRO A 217 6.89 -6.34 7.03
N SER A 218 5.97 -5.51 7.48
CA SER A 218 4.92 -5.00 6.60
C SER A 218 5.54 -4.06 5.55
N TYR A 219 4.88 -3.92 4.39
CA TYR A 219 5.33 -2.95 3.39
C TYR A 219 5.36 -1.52 3.94
N VAL A 220 4.56 -1.20 4.97
CA VAL A 220 4.65 0.10 5.62
C VAL A 220 5.87 0.19 6.53
N GLN A 221 6.21 -0.86 7.28
CA GLN A 221 7.39 -0.84 8.15
C GLN A 221 8.65 -0.46 7.38
N ASP A 222 8.77 -1.04 6.19
CA ASP A 222 10.05 -1.16 5.52
C ASP A 222 10.13 -0.46 4.18
N ILE A 223 9.00 -0.11 3.55
CA ILE A 223 8.97 0.44 2.21
C ILE A 223 8.24 1.79 2.18
N MET A 224 7.00 1.84 2.68
CA MET A 224 6.12 3.01 2.54
C MET A 224 6.13 3.94 3.76
N GLY A 225 6.53 3.49 4.94
CA GLY A 225 6.49 4.28 6.18
C GLY A 225 7.39 5.51 6.13
N ASP A 226 8.53 5.41 5.44
CA ASP A 226 9.39 6.57 5.18
C ASP A 226 8.76 7.55 4.19
N ILE A 227 8.04 7.04 3.19
CA ILE A 227 7.29 7.86 2.23
C ILE A 227 6.19 8.65 2.96
N PHE A 228 5.46 8.01 3.88
CA PHE A 228 4.50 8.67 4.76
C PHE A 228 5.16 9.69 5.68
N SER A 229 6.33 9.38 6.21
CA SER A 229 7.08 10.31 7.07
C SER A 229 7.55 11.55 6.31
N LEU A 230 7.69 11.48 4.98
CA LEU A 230 7.90 12.63 4.11
C LEU A 230 6.60 13.38 3.74
N GLY A 231 5.45 12.97 4.27
CA GLY A 231 4.13 13.55 4.00
C GLY A 231 3.48 13.05 2.71
N PHE A 232 4.16 12.22 1.91
CA PHE A 232 3.59 11.66 0.70
C PHE A 232 2.54 10.62 1.04
N GLY A 233 1.41 10.65 0.35
CA GLY A 233 0.38 9.63 0.49
C GLY A 233 -0.70 9.79 -0.58
N PRO A 234 -1.73 8.94 -0.58
CA PRO A 234 -2.69 8.89 -1.68
C PRO A 234 -3.44 10.21 -1.81
N PHE A 235 -3.29 10.85 -2.96
CA PHE A 235 -4.09 11.97 -3.41
C PHE A 235 -4.97 11.50 -4.56
N ARG A 236 -6.29 11.50 -4.36
CA ARG A 236 -7.28 11.04 -5.34
C ARG A 236 -8.16 12.20 -5.76
N TRP A 237 -8.62 12.14 -7.01
CA TRP A 237 -9.68 13.03 -7.45
C TRP A 237 -10.66 12.35 -8.39
N VAL A 238 -11.85 12.94 -8.47
CA VAL A 238 -12.95 12.52 -9.34
C VAL A 238 -13.46 13.74 -10.10
N CYS A 239 -13.54 13.65 -11.43
CA CYS A 239 -14.16 14.65 -12.28
C CYS A 239 -15.69 14.47 -12.23
N THR A 240 -16.44 15.41 -11.65
CA THR A 240 -17.89 15.26 -11.48
C THR A 240 -18.67 15.40 -12.79
N SER A 241 -18.03 15.88 -13.85
CA SER A 241 -18.58 15.87 -15.22
C SER A 241 -18.79 14.46 -15.76
N GLY A 242 -18.06 13.45 -15.24
CA GLY A 242 -18.06 12.09 -15.78
C GLY A 242 -17.37 11.97 -17.15
N ASP A 243 -16.75 13.04 -17.65
CA ASP A 243 -16.13 13.10 -18.97
C ASP A 243 -14.67 12.62 -18.94
N PRO A 244 -14.29 11.60 -19.74
CA PRO A 244 -12.90 11.17 -19.85
C PRO A 244 -11.92 12.28 -20.28
N GLU A 245 -12.39 13.29 -21.02
CA GLU A 245 -11.57 14.44 -21.44
C GLU A 245 -11.14 15.29 -20.23
N ASP A 246 -12.04 15.50 -19.26
CA ASP A 246 -11.68 16.21 -18.01
C ASP A 246 -10.63 15.42 -17.24
N LEU A 247 -10.73 14.08 -17.22
CA LEU A 247 -9.71 13.25 -16.58
C LEU A 247 -8.35 13.40 -17.25
N GLN A 248 -8.30 13.39 -18.59
CA GLN A 248 -7.06 13.62 -19.35
C GLN A 248 -6.47 15.00 -19.05
N LYS A 249 -7.30 16.05 -18.99
CA LYS A 249 -6.85 17.40 -18.60
C LYS A 249 -6.30 17.43 -17.19
N THR A 250 -6.97 16.80 -16.23
CA THR A 250 -6.45 16.71 -14.85
C THR A 250 -5.15 15.91 -14.76
N ASP A 251 -4.96 14.88 -15.60
CA ASP A 251 -3.69 14.14 -15.69
C ASP A 251 -2.55 15.06 -16.17
N LEU A 252 -2.81 15.90 -17.18
CA LEU A 252 -1.85 16.87 -17.71
C LEU A 252 -1.52 17.95 -16.67
N ILE A 253 -2.55 18.56 -16.05
CA ILE A 253 -2.36 19.55 -14.98
C ILE A 253 -1.54 18.95 -13.83
N ALA A 254 -1.83 17.71 -13.44
CA ALA A 254 -1.07 17.05 -12.39
C ALA A 254 0.39 16.83 -12.81
N ALA A 255 0.66 16.37 -14.03
CA ALA A 255 2.02 16.21 -14.54
C ALA A 255 2.80 17.55 -14.50
N GLU A 256 2.20 18.64 -15.00
CA GLU A 256 2.81 19.98 -15.01
C GLU A 256 3.14 20.48 -13.58
N VAL A 257 2.23 20.27 -12.62
CA VAL A 257 2.47 20.64 -11.22
C VAL A 257 3.63 19.84 -10.62
N LEU A 258 3.68 18.52 -10.83
CA LEU A 258 4.78 17.70 -10.31
C LEU A 258 6.11 18.04 -11.00
N GLU A 259 6.11 18.30 -12.31
CA GLU A 259 7.29 18.73 -13.06
C GLU A 259 7.84 20.07 -12.55
N SER A 260 6.95 21.03 -12.28
CA SER A 260 7.33 22.32 -11.70
C SER A 260 7.96 22.15 -10.32
N ILE A 261 7.40 21.33 -9.44
CA ILE A 261 7.99 21.06 -8.11
C ILE A 261 9.35 20.36 -8.26
N CYS A 262 9.48 19.42 -9.19
CA CYS A 262 10.76 18.79 -9.51
C CYS A 262 11.80 19.78 -10.02
N GLN A 263 11.45 20.93 -10.60
CA GLN A 263 12.44 21.92 -11.05
C GLN A 263 12.96 22.80 -9.91
N GLU A 264 12.32 22.76 -8.74
CA GLU A 264 12.72 23.51 -7.57
C GLU A 264 13.90 22.86 -6.83
N GLY A 265 14.59 23.62 -5.99
CA GLY A 265 15.71 23.17 -5.16
C GLY A 265 15.28 22.29 -3.97
N ILE A 266 14.50 21.23 -4.22
CA ILE A 266 14.01 20.29 -3.19
C ILE A 266 15.01 19.15 -2.93
N PRO A 267 15.01 18.55 -1.71
CA PRO A 267 15.84 17.41 -1.38
C PRO A 267 15.64 16.21 -2.32
N GLU A 268 16.73 15.50 -2.64
CA GLU A 268 16.71 14.39 -3.61
C GLU A 268 15.70 13.29 -3.25
N ARG A 269 15.60 12.92 -1.98
CA ARG A 269 14.62 11.92 -1.51
C ARG A 269 13.17 12.30 -1.83
N ILE A 270 12.84 13.60 -1.82
CA ILE A 270 11.50 14.13 -2.12
C ILE A 270 11.31 14.20 -3.64
N ARG A 271 12.34 14.67 -4.37
CA ARG A 271 12.37 14.69 -5.84
C ARG A 271 12.13 13.31 -6.44
N GLN A 272 12.73 12.26 -5.85
CA GLN A 272 12.52 10.88 -6.29
C GLN A 272 11.04 10.46 -6.19
N GLN A 273 10.37 10.81 -5.08
CA GLN A 273 8.94 10.51 -4.93
C GLN A 273 8.10 11.24 -5.97
N TYR A 274 8.38 12.52 -6.23
CA TYR A 274 7.70 13.26 -7.30
C TYR A 274 7.95 12.64 -8.67
N THR A 275 9.17 12.22 -8.97
CA THR A 275 9.55 11.56 -10.23
C THR A 275 8.80 10.24 -10.44
N ASP A 276 8.70 9.41 -9.40
CA ASP A 276 7.95 8.15 -9.45
C ASP A 276 6.44 8.39 -9.65
N ASN A 277 5.90 9.50 -9.15
CA ASN A 277 4.50 9.90 -9.33
C ASN A 277 4.26 10.54 -10.70
N LEU A 278 5.22 11.29 -11.23
CA LEU A 278 5.20 11.84 -12.57
C LEU A 278 5.21 10.72 -13.63
N ARG A 279 6.10 9.74 -13.49
CA ARG A 279 6.13 8.56 -14.36
C ARG A 279 4.79 7.83 -14.34
N TRP A 280 4.16 7.73 -13.17
CA TRP A 280 2.84 7.11 -13.05
C TRP A 280 1.77 7.90 -13.79
N ILE A 281 1.64 9.22 -13.54
CA ILE A 281 0.54 10.00 -14.12
C ILE A 281 0.64 10.08 -15.65
N GLN A 282 1.86 10.12 -16.21
CA GLN A 282 2.11 10.10 -17.66
C GLN A 282 1.74 8.77 -18.34
N GLN A 283 1.64 7.67 -17.58
CA GLN A 283 1.31 6.33 -18.12
C GLN A 283 -0.10 5.87 -17.73
N ALA A 284 -0.68 6.42 -16.67
CA ALA A 284 -1.93 5.94 -16.07
C ALA A 284 -3.10 5.89 -17.07
N GLY A 285 -3.19 6.88 -17.97
CA GLY A 285 -4.18 6.91 -19.05
C GLY A 285 -4.06 5.73 -20.03
N LYS A 286 -2.83 5.32 -20.39
CA LYS A 286 -2.58 4.24 -21.36
C LYS A 286 -2.99 2.86 -20.85
N HIS A 287 -3.14 2.71 -19.54
CA HIS A 287 -3.46 1.45 -18.89
C HIS A 287 -4.96 1.20 -18.69
N ASN A 288 -5.83 2.15 -19.05
CA ASN A 288 -7.30 2.01 -19.02
C ASN A 288 -7.84 1.43 -17.69
N MET A 289 -7.35 1.95 -16.56
CA MET A 289 -7.69 1.46 -15.22
C MET A 289 -8.97 2.08 -14.63
N VAL A 290 -9.67 2.93 -15.39
CA VAL A 290 -10.89 3.62 -14.94
C VAL A 290 -12.06 2.65 -14.96
N VAL A 291 -12.78 2.55 -13.84
CA VAL A 291 -14.03 1.77 -13.72
C VAL A 291 -15.04 2.64 -12.98
N GLY A 292 -16.18 2.93 -13.62
CA GLY A 292 -17.19 3.83 -13.07
C GLY A 292 -16.82 5.30 -13.25
N SER A 293 -16.65 6.03 -12.15
CA SER A 293 -16.35 7.47 -12.17
C SER A 293 -14.99 7.78 -12.79
N GLN A 294 -14.89 8.90 -13.50
CA GLN A 294 -13.63 9.41 -14.02
C GLN A 294 -12.74 9.88 -12.88
N ALA A 295 -11.83 9.01 -12.46
CA ALA A 295 -11.04 9.18 -11.25
C ALA A 295 -9.57 8.82 -11.46
N ARG A 296 -8.69 9.49 -10.73
CA ARG A 296 -7.25 9.25 -10.74
C ARG A 296 -6.70 9.31 -9.32
N ILE A 297 -5.51 8.71 -9.17
CA ILE A 297 -4.75 8.68 -7.93
C ILE A 297 -3.28 8.95 -8.27
N LEU A 298 -2.57 9.61 -7.37
CA LEU A 298 -1.10 9.63 -7.28
C LEU A 298 -0.71 9.83 -5.81
N TYR A 299 0.58 9.81 -5.48
CA TYR A 299 1.08 10.20 -4.16
C TYR A 299 1.67 11.61 -4.22
N SER A 300 1.38 12.43 -3.20
CA SER A 300 1.91 13.78 -3.10
C SER A 300 2.03 14.21 -1.64
N ASP A 301 3.02 15.04 -1.33
CA ASP A 301 3.24 15.63 0.00
C ASP A 301 2.37 16.87 0.23
N GLN A 302 2.52 17.52 1.39
CA GLN A 302 1.74 18.69 1.81
C GLN A 302 1.66 19.77 0.73
N GLU A 303 2.82 20.14 0.17
CA GLU A 303 2.94 21.20 -0.81
C GLU A 303 2.32 20.81 -2.15
N GLY A 304 2.61 19.60 -2.62
CA GLY A 304 2.07 19.12 -3.88
C GLY A 304 0.55 18.94 -3.85
N ARG A 305 -0.02 18.43 -2.73
CA ARG A 305 -1.49 18.33 -2.58
C ARG A 305 -2.17 19.69 -2.68
N VAL A 306 -1.65 20.72 -2.00
CA VAL A 306 -2.20 22.07 -2.07
C VAL A 306 -2.09 22.63 -3.48
N ARG A 307 -0.92 22.54 -4.13
CA ARG A 307 -0.72 23.05 -5.50
C ARG A 307 -1.63 22.36 -6.52
N LEU A 308 -1.78 21.04 -6.43
CA LEU A 308 -2.72 20.28 -7.27
C LEU A 308 -4.16 20.72 -7.07
N ALA A 309 -4.60 20.88 -5.81
CA ALA A 309 -5.95 21.31 -5.51
C ALA A 309 -6.26 22.69 -6.08
N LEU A 310 -5.34 23.65 -5.89
CA LEU A 310 -5.48 25.00 -6.41
C LEU A 310 -5.48 25.02 -7.94
N ALA A 311 -4.63 24.23 -8.60
CA ALA A 311 -4.59 24.11 -10.05
C ALA A 311 -5.91 23.54 -10.62
N PHE A 312 -6.46 22.49 -10.00
CA PHE A 312 -7.77 21.96 -10.38
C PHE A 312 -8.88 22.98 -10.18
N ASN A 313 -8.89 23.69 -9.04
CA ASN A 313 -9.89 24.73 -8.78
C ASN A 313 -9.83 25.84 -9.81
N GLN A 314 -8.62 26.29 -10.17
CA GLN A 314 -8.43 27.30 -11.20
C GLN A 314 -8.91 26.80 -12.56
N ALA A 315 -8.67 25.53 -12.90
CA ALA A 315 -9.14 24.94 -14.15
C ALA A 315 -10.67 24.80 -14.22
N VAL A 316 -11.34 24.59 -13.07
CA VAL A 316 -12.81 24.67 -12.98
C VAL A 316 -13.28 26.12 -13.15
N ARG A 317 -12.64 27.08 -12.48
CA ARG A 317 -12.97 28.51 -12.53
C ARG A 317 -12.89 29.10 -13.94
N THR A 318 -11.91 28.67 -14.73
CA THR A 318 -11.70 29.14 -16.11
C THR A 318 -12.45 28.32 -17.15
N SER A 319 -13.30 27.38 -16.71
CA SER A 319 -14.03 26.45 -17.59
C SER A 319 -13.11 25.59 -18.48
N HIS A 320 -11.84 25.41 -18.09
CA HIS A 320 -10.95 24.45 -18.74
C HIS A 320 -11.40 23.00 -18.47
N LEU A 321 -11.89 22.75 -17.25
CA LEU A 321 -12.65 21.55 -16.87
C LEU A 321 -14.15 21.82 -16.96
N LYS A 322 -14.93 20.83 -17.42
CA LYS A 322 -16.37 20.97 -17.66
C LYS A 322 -17.21 20.97 -16.38
N GLY A 323 -16.67 20.46 -15.27
CA GLY A 323 -17.35 20.46 -13.99
C GLY A 323 -16.40 20.42 -12.79
N PRO A 324 -16.94 20.55 -11.56
CA PRO A 324 -16.16 20.44 -10.33
C PRO A 324 -15.29 19.19 -10.24
N VAL A 325 -14.26 19.27 -9.41
CA VAL A 325 -13.38 18.14 -9.10
C VAL A 325 -13.50 17.84 -7.61
N VAL A 326 -13.84 16.60 -7.28
CA VAL A 326 -13.81 16.12 -5.89
C VAL A 326 -12.41 15.60 -5.60
N ILE A 327 -11.72 16.20 -4.64
CA ILE A 327 -10.49 15.68 -4.04
C ILE A 327 -10.84 14.80 -2.85
N SER A 328 -10.14 13.67 -2.71
CA SER A 328 -10.31 12.71 -1.62
C SER A 328 -9.02 11.93 -1.47
N ARG A 329 -8.99 11.00 -0.51
CA ARG A 329 -7.92 10.00 -0.40
C ARG A 329 -8.43 8.67 0.12
N ASP A 330 -7.57 7.66 0.06
CA ASP A 330 -7.75 6.48 0.92
C ASP A 330 -7.50 6.87 2.38
N HIS A 331 -7.92 6.02 3.32
CA HIS A 331 -7.55 6.23 4.72
C HIS A 331 -6.09 5.80 4.97
N HIS A 332 -5.53 4.96 4.09
CA HIS A 332 -4.11 4.58 4.06
C HIS A 332 -3.20 5.79 3.74
N ASP A 333 -2.98 6.65 4.72
CA ASP A 333 -2.27 7.92 4.55
C ASP A 333 -1.49 8.29 5.82
N VAL A 334 -0.62 9.30 5.70
CA VAL A 334 0.29 9.77 6.75
C VAL A 334 -0.38 10.07 8.09
N SER A 335 -1.56 10.69 8.08
CA SER A 335 -2.26 11.16 9.28
C SER A 335 -3.59 10.47 9.55
N GLY A 336 -4.19 9.90 8.50
CA GLY A 336 -5.58 9.43 8.56
C GLY A 336 -5.77 8.15 9.38
N THR A 337 -4.71 7.39 9.68
CA THR A 337 -4.87 6.05 10.24
C THR A 337 -3.86 5.71 11.32
N ASP A 338 -4.37 5.23 12.45
CA ASP A 338 -3.59 4.52 13.47
C ASP A 338 -3.86 3.01 13.33
N SER A 339 -2.81 2.26 13.00
CA SER A 339 -2.87 0.83 12.70
C SER A 339 -1.51 0.18 13.02
N PRO A 340 -1.34 -0.43 14.20
CA PRO A 340 -0.05 -0.94 14.67
C PRO A 340 0.53 -2.05 13.79
N TYR A 341 -0.32 -2.70 12.98
CA TYR A 341 0.08 -3.75 12.05
C TYR A 341 0.25 -3.27 10.61
N ARG A 342 0.00 -1.97 10.33
CA ARG A 342 0.16 -1.39 9.00
C ARG A 342 0.59 0.07 9.05
N GLU A 343 -0.30 1.05 9.03
CA GLU A 343 0.06 2.47 8.83
C GLU A 343 1.01 3.02 9.89
N THR A 344 0.90 2.59 11.15
CA THR A 344 1.76 3.03 12.26
C THR A 344 2.71 1.94 12.74
N SER A 345 2.93 0.91 11.92
CA SER A 345 3.79 -0.23 12.28
C SER A 345 5.29 0.11 12.35
N ASN A 346 5.70 1.26 11.79
CA ASN A 346 7.06 1.81 11.93
C ASN A 346 7.20 2.84 13.07
N VAL A 347 6.23 2.90 13.99
CA VAL A 347 6.27 3.75 15.18
C VAL A 347 6.70 2.93 16.39
N TYR A 348 7.82 3.30 17.02
CA TYR A 348 8.50 2.47 18.03
C TYR A 348 8.53 3.07 19.44
N ASP A 349 7.98 4.27 19.64
CA ASP A 349 7.85 4.92 20.96
C ASP A 349 6.73 4.31 21.84
N GLY A 350 6.11 3.22 21.38
CA GLY A 350 4.96 2.56 22.01
C GLY A 350 3.60 3.14 21.60
N SER A 351 3.56 4.30 20.95
CA SER A 351 2.30 4.97 20.59
C SER A 351 1.58 4.35 19.39
N ALA A 352 2.16 3.34 18.73
CA ALA A 352 1.56 2.66 17.57
C ALA A 352 0.14 2.11 17.85
N PHE A 353 -0.16 1.79 19.12
CA PHE A 353 -1.45 1.28 19.60
C PHE A 353 -2.46 2.36 20.01
N THR A 354 -2.06 3.63 20.02
CA THR A 354 -2.97 4.76 20.27
C THR A 354 -3.83 5.03 19.05
N ALA A 355 -4.87 5.86 19.19
CA ALA A 355 -5.75 6.27 18.09
C ALA A 355 -5.91 7.80 17.99
N ASP A 356 -5.07 8.54 18.72
CA ASP A 356 -5.17 10.00 18.84
C ASP A 356 -4.95 10.70 17.49
N MET A 357 -3.99 10.24 16.68
CA MET A 357 -3.65 10.87 15.40
C MET A 357 -4.83 10.83 14.42
N ALA A 358 -5.46 9.65 14.26
CA ALA A 358 -6.60 9.46 13.36
C ALA A 358 -7.83 10.27 13.82
N VAL A 359 -8.12 10.29 15.12
CA VAL A 359 -9.24 11.06 15.69
C VAL A 359 -8.99 12.56 15.55
N GLN A 360 -7.78 13.03 15.88
CA GLN A 360 -7.39 14.43 15.69
C GLN A 360 -7.46 14.84 14.22
N ASN A 361 -7.04 13.98 13.30
CA ASN A 361 -7.13 14.26 11.87
C ASN A 361 -8.57 14.50 11.44
N PHE A 362 -9.45 13.56 11.79
CA PHE A 362 -10.88 13.62 11.51
C PHE A 362 -11.52 14.93 12.02
N VAL A 363 -11.26 15.29 13.28
CA VAL A 363 -11.78 16.52 13.87
C VAL A 363 -11.18 17.74 13.17
N GLY A 364 -9.86 17.78 12.99
CA GLY A 364 -9.20 18.95 12.41
C GLY A 364 -9.57 19.21 10.95
N ASP A 365 -9.83 18.17 10.15
CA ASP A 365 -10.36 18.29 8.78
C ASP A 365 -11.78 18.87 8.77
N ALA A 366 -12.63 18.44 9.71
CA ALA A 366 -14.03 18.85 9.79
C ALA A 366 -14.18 20.37 9.98
N PHE A 367 -13.29 20.99 10.77
CA PHE A 367 -13.30 22.43 11.04
C PHE A 367 -12.37 23.24 10.11
N ARG A 368 -11.79 22.60 9.08
CA ARG A 368 -10.91 23.26 8.08
C ARG A 368 -11.48 23.27 6.66
N GLY A 369 -12.76 22.91 6.52
CA GLY A 369 -13.50 23.11 5.26
C GLY A 369 -13.61 21.88 4.38
N ALA A 370 -13.40 20.68 4.93
CA ALA A 370 -13.79 19.44 4.28
C ALA A 370 -15.25 19.53 3.84
N THR A 371 -15.57 19.01 2.65
CA THR A 371 -16.98 18.89 2.24
C THR A 371 -17.66 17.76 3.01
N TRP A 372 -16.92 16.69 3.32
CA TRP A 372 -17.30 15.68 4.30
C TRP A 372 -16.06 15.06 4.95
N VAL A 373 -16.27 14.46 6.12
CA VAL A 373 -15.27 13.68 6.85
C VAL A 373 -15.85 12.34 7.26
N ALA A 374 -14.98 11.35 7.43
CA ALA A 374 -15.35 10.01 7.88
C ALA A 374 -14.32 9.48 8.88
N ILE A 375 -14.80 8.70 9.86
CA ILE A 375 -13.97 7.92 10.77
C ILE A 375 -14.53 6.49 10.83
N HIS A 376 -13.68 5.50 10.62
CA HIS A 376 -14.03 4.09 10.55
C HIS A 376 -13.20 3.27 11.56
N ASN A 377 -13.74 2.09 11.89
CA ASN A 377 -13.05 1.05 12.65
C ASN A 377 -12.86 -0.16 11.74
N GLY A 378 -11.63 -0.64 11.64
CA GLY A 378 -11.31 -1.91 11.00
C GLY A 378 -10.89 -1.85 9.53
N GLY A 379 -10.66 -0.66 8.96
CA GLY A 379 -10.23 -0.52 7.58
C GLY A 379 -8.87 -1.16 7.31
N GLY A 380 -8.84 -2.23 6.52
CA GLY A 380 -7.61 -2.85 6.05
C GLY A 380 -7.18 -4.08 6.84
N VAL A 381 -6.84 -3.90 8.12
CA VAL A 381 -6.36 -5.00 8.99
C VAL A 381 -7.47 -5.72 9.76
N GLY A 382 -8.70 -5.20 9.73
CA GLY A 382 -9.88 -5.84 10.33
C GLY A 382 -10.37 -5.17 11.61
N TRP A 383 -11.61 -5.49 11.99
CA TRP A 383 -12.32 -4.85 13.11
C TRP A 383 -11.56 -4.94 14.43
N GLY A 384 -11.38 -3.80 15.10
CA GLY A 384 -10.71 -3.70 16.40
C GLY A 384 -9.21 -3.48 16.32
N GLU A 385 -8.61 -3.60 15.13
CA GLU A 385 -7.15 -3.49 14.95
C GLU A 385 -6.70 -2.14 14.40
N VAL A 386 -7.63 -1.24 14.04
CA VAL A 386 -7.33 0.03 13.36
C VAL A 386 -8.44 1.06 13.54
N MET A 387 -8.02 2.31 13.73
CA MET A 387 -8.87 3.50 13.64
C MET A 387 -8.41 4.34 12.45
N ASN A 388 -9.31 4.58 11.49
CA ASN A 388 -8.93 5.16 10.20
C ASN A 388 -9.96 6.16 9.68
N GLY A 389 -9.52 7.37 9.31
CA GLY A 389 -10.34 8.47 8.82
C GLY A 389 -9.91 9.02 7.46
N GLY A 390 -10.83 9.75 6.85
CA GLY A 390 -10.67 10.36 5.54
C GLY A 390 -11.62 11.52 5.33
N PHE A 391 -11.46 12.18 4.19
CA PHE A 391 -12.23 13.36 3.83
C PHE A 391 -12.59 13.34 2.34
N GLY A 392 -13.54 14.19 1.96
CA GLY A 392 -13.65 14.68 0.60
C GLY A 392 -13.83 16.19 0.56
N LEU A 393 -13.35 16.79 -0.53
CA LEU A 393 -13.27 18.23 -0.72
C LEU A 393 -13.62 18.58 -2.17
N VAL A 394 -14.69 19.35 -2.37
CA VAL A 394 -15.13 19.80 -3.69
C VAL A 394 -14.36 21.05 -4.10
N MET A 395 -13.71 21.00 -5.25
CA MET A 395 -13.14 22.14 -5.96
C MET A 395 -14.13 22.61 -7.02
N ASP A 396 -14.89 23.66 -6.69
CA ASP A 396 -15.98 24.21 -7.50
C ASP A 396 -15.61 25.49 -8.26
N GLY A 397 -14.34 25.89 -8.21
CA GLY A 397 -13.82 27.09 -8.85
C GLY A 397 -13.92 28.34 -8.00
N THR A 398 -14.53 28.30 -6.82
CA THR A 398 -14.67 29.49 -5.95
C THR A 398 -13.37 29.82 -5.21
N GLU A 399 -13.23 31.06 -4.74
CA GLU A 399 -12.12 31.43 -3.84
C GLU A 399 -12.25 30.74 -2.47
N ASP A 400 -13.47 30.46 -2.03
CA ASP A 400 -13.72 29.74 -0.78
C ASP A 400 -13.21 28.29 -0.85
N ALA A 401 -13.43 27.58 -1.97
CA ALA A 401 -12.86 26.25 -2.17
C ALA A 401 -11.32 26.27 -2.15
N ALA A 402 -10.69 27.27 -2.77
CA ALA A 402 -9.23 27.45 -2.74
C ALA A 402 -8.70 27.69 -1.31
N TYR A 403 -9.40 28.52 -0.54
CA TYR A 403 -9.06 28.80 0.86
C TYR A 403 -9.21 27.55 1.73
N ARG A 404 -10.33 26.84 1.63
CA ARG A 404 -10.59 25.58 2.35
C ARG A 404 -9.56 24.50 2.00
N ALA A 405 -9.23 24.32 0.73
CA ALA A 405 -8.21 23.37 0.29
C ALA A 405 -6.84 23.64 0.93
N SER A 406 -6.45 24.91 0.96
CA SER A 406 -5.18 25.32 1.55
C SER A 406 -5.16 25.06 3.06
N LEU A 407 -6.25 25.31 3.79
CA LEU A 407 -6.30 25.03 5.23
C LEU A 407 -6.32 23.53 5.52
N LEU A 408 -7.21 22.80 4.86
CA LEU A 408 -7.43 21.38 5.09
C LEU A 408 -6.19 20.56 4.74
N LEU A 409 -5.65 20.70 3.54
CA LEU A 409 -4.56 19.83 3.07
C LEU A 409 -3.24 20.08 3.81
N ASN A 410 -3.04 21.30 4.32
CA ASN A 410 -1.91 21.58 5.22
C ASN A 410 -2.07 20.83 6.55
N TRP A 411 -3.27 20.78 7.14
CA TRP A 411 -3.51 20.03 8.36
C TRP A 411 -3.49 18.51 8.15
N ASP A 412 -4.21 18.02 7.14
CA ASP A 412 -4.36 16.60 6.81
C ASP A 412 -3.01 15.90 6.60
N VAL A 413 -1.98 16.64 6.17
CA VAL A 413 -0.61 16.11 6.06
C VAL A 413 0.23 16.43 7.30
N ALA A 414 0.28 17.69 7.75
CA ALA A 414 1.20 18.10 8.81
C ALA A 414 0.89 17.43 10.16
N ASN A 415 -0.37 17.05 10.43
CA ASN A 415 -0.76 16.34 11.65
C ASN A 415 0.04 15.03 11.81
N GLY A 416 -0.01 14.15 10.82
CA GLY A 416 0.67 12.86 10.84
C GLY A 416 2.18 12.99 10.72
N VAL A 417 2.69 13.96 9.95
CA VAL A 417 4.13 14.23 9.91
C VAL A 417 4.63 14.69 11.29
N ALA A 418 3.91 15.60 11.96
CA ALA A 418 4.28 16.06 13.30
C ALA A 418 4.23 14.91 14.33
N ARG A 419 3.20 14.06 14.28
CA ARG A 419 3.11 12.87 15.14
C ARG A 419 4.29 11.93 14.88
N ARG A 420 4.58 11.60 13.61
CA ARG A 420 5.67 10.68 13.26
C ARG A 420 7.03 11.22 13.65
N ALA A 421 7.22 12.55 13.56
CA ALA A 421 8.40 13.22 14.06
C ALA A 421 8.53 13.03 15.57
N TRP A 422 7.47 13.35 16.32
CA TRP A 422 7.41 13.15 17.77
C TRP A 422 7.73 11.72 18.18
N SER A 423 7.25 10.74 17.41
CA SER A 423 7.49 9.31 17.64
C SER A 423 8.87 8.80 17.18
N GLY A 424 9.79 9.69 16.80
CA GLY A 424 11.19 9.34 16.57
C GLY A 424 11.60 9.12 15.12
N ASN A 425 10.80 9.56 14.12
CA ASN A 425 11.18 9.40 12.71
C ASN A 425 11.93 10.61 12.14
N ASP A 426 13.19 10.43 11.75
CA ASP A 426 14.07 11.48 11.21
C ASP A 426 13.55 12.12 9.91
N ASN A 427 12.92 11.33 9.03
CA ASN A 427 12.32 11.85 7.79
C ASN A 427 11.18 12.81 8.13
N ALA A 428 10.35 12.46 9.12
CA ALA A 428 9.25 13.29 9.58
C ALA A 428 9.73 14.55 10.31
N GLU A 429 10.76 14.45 11.17
CA GLU A 429 11.33 15.60 11.88
C GLU A 429 11.89 16.66 10.91
N ALA A 430 12.65 16.21 9.91
CA ALA A 430 13.17 17.09 8.87
C ALA A 430 12.03 17.70 8.01
N THR A 431 10.98 16.93 7.72
CA THR A 431 9.83 17.38 6.92
C THR A 431 9.01 18.42 7.68
N ILE A 432 8.65 18.18 8.94
CA ILE A 432 7.85 19.12 9.72
C ILE A 432 8.63 20.41 10.03
N THR A 433 9.95 20.32 10.21
CA THR A 433 10.82 21.50 10.39
C THR A 433 10.83 22.39 9.14
N ARG A 434 10.88 21.79 7.94
CA ARG A 434 10.70 22.53 6.69
C ARG A 434 9.32 23.18 6.62
N SER A 435 8.24 22.46 6.95
CA SER A 435 6.88 23.01 6.95
C SER A 435 6.73 24.20 7.93
N MET A 436 7.33 24.16 9.12
CA MET A 436 7.35 25.29 10.06
C MET A 436 8.15 26.49 9.54
N THR A 437 9.18 26.25 8.73
CA THR A 437 9.94 27.34 8.08
C THR A 437 9.09 28.05 7.03
N GLN A 438 8.31 27.28 6.26
CA GLN A 438 7.43 27.79 5.21
C GLN A 438 6.15 28.47 5.77
N ASP A 439 5.60 28.00 6.88
CA ASP A 439 4.45 28.61 7.56
C ASP A 439 4.74 28.89 9.04
N GLN A 440 5.01 30.16 9.36
CA GLN A 440 5.35 30.62 10.71
C GLN A 440 4.21 30.47 11.75
N ARG A 441 2.99 30.16 11.30
CA ARG A 441 1.85 29.86 12.18
C ARG A 441 1.89 28.41 12.67
N LEU A 442 2.54 27.51 11.93
CA LEU A 442 2.73 26.13 12.32
C LEU A 442 3.88 26.06 13.33
N LYS A 443 3.56 25.69 14.56
CA LYS A 443 4.53 25.45 15.64
C LYS A 443 4.23 24.10 16.25
N VAL A 444 5.13 23.16 16.06
CA VAL A 444 5.02 21.81 16.62
C VAL A 444 6.10 21.58 17.67
N THR A 445 5.85 20.64 18.58
CA THR A 445 6.86 20.16 19.52
C THR A 445 7.80 19.21 18.79
N LEU A 446 9.11 19.49 18.79
CA LEU A 446 10.12 18.57 18.27
C LEU A 446 10.60 17.63 19.38
N PRO A 447 10.86 16.34 19.09
CA PRO A 447 11.37 15.41 20.07
C PRO A 447 12.80 15.79 20.49
N HIS A 448 13.15 15.51 21.73
CA HIS A 448 14.54 15.52 22.20
C HIS A 448 14.98 14.07 22.41
N HIS A 449 15.71 13.53 21.45
CA HIS A 449 16.18 12.14 21.48
C HIS A 449 17.19 11.93 22.60
N ALA A 450 16.95 10.93 23.46
CA ALA A 450 17.87 10.55 24.53
C ALA A 450 19.02 9.69 23.98
N ASP A 451 20.18 9.74 24.64
CA ASP A 451 21.32 8.89 24.28
C ASP A 451 21.04 7.43 24.64
N GLN A 452 21.00 6.56 23.63
CA GLN A 452 20.74 5.13 23.81
C GLN A 452 21.75 4.47 24.74
N THR A 453 23.01 4.91 24.73
CA THR A 453 24.06 4.42 25.62
C THR A 453 23.76 4.78 27.07
N LEU A 454 23.23 5.98 27.31
CA LEU A 454 22.84 6.42 28.65
C LEU A 454 21.66 5.59 29.16
N ILE A 455 20.67 5.33 28.30
CA ILE A 455 19.52 4.47 28.63
C ILE A 455 19.97 3.05 28.96
N SER A 456 20.76 2.41 28.09
CA SER A 456 21.27 1.06 28.32
C SER A 456 22.04 0.97 29.65
N ARG A 457 22.94 1.92 29.92
CA ARG A 457 23.68 1.95 31.20
C ARG A 457 22.75 2.10 32.41
N ALA A 458 21.70 2.91 32.31
CA ALA A 458 20.74 3.11 33.40
C ALA A 458 19.90 1.86 33.67
N LEU A 459 19.54 1.10 32.62
CA LEU A 459 18.79 -0.14 32.74
C LEU A 459 19.67 -1.32 33.19
N ASP A 460 20.92 -1.40 32.74
CA ASP A 460 21.88 -2.44 33.14
C ASP A 460 22.40 -2.26 34.58
N SER A 461 22.19 -1.08 35.17
CA SER A 461 22.55 -0.77 36.56
C SER A 461 21.38 -0.92 37.55
N ALA A 462 20.19 -1.29 37.06
CA ALA A 462 19.00 -1.65 37.83
C ALA A 462 18.85 -3.17 37.93
#